data_AF-C7N4I4-F1
#
_entry.id   AF-C7N4I4-F1
#
_cell.length_a   1.000
_cell.length_b   1.000
_cell.length_c   1.000
_cell.angle_alpha   90.00
_cell.angle_beta   90.00
_cell.angle_gamma   90.00
#
_symmetry.space_group_name_H-M   'P 1'
#
loop_
_entity.id
_entity.type
_entity.pdbx_description
1 polymer ?
#
loop_
_entity_poly.entity_id
_entity_poly.type
_entity_poly.pdbx_seq_one_letter_code
_entity_poly.pdbx_strand_id
1 'polypeptide(L)'
;MAEEKVDQTEKAAKKGKKKWPIVVGVLAVVIAAAGAGFWVWHGTPGFCSAICHTPMDAYVETYVDGTHDKYGNELTDESAQNAMMARMHGQMGTADCLACHVPTLSEQITEGMHWVTGNYEVLGTTSMGNTILDSKTLTQLTAARGGTADEFCLNESCHNMTRDDLITATADLSDVRNPHVPQHGENDCGVCHKGHAQSVNYCSTCHNDAPIPEGWLTAAEAAQIQVIK
;
A
#
# COMPACT_ATOMS: atom_id res chain seq x y z
N MET A 1 22.20 93.24 -15.01
CA MET A 1 22.09 92.36 -13.82
C MET A 1 20.75 91.67 -13.97
N ALA A 2 20.72 90.47 -14.56
CA ALA A 2 20.69 89.18 -13.83
C ALA A 2 19.33 89.02 -13.10
N GLU A 3 18.46 88.03 -13.32
CA GLU A 3 18.67 86.61 -13.66
C GLU A 3 17.41 85.99 -14.29
N GLU A 4 17.67 84.99 -15.12
CA GLU A 4 16.77 83.91 -15.55
C GLU A 4 16.45 82.97 -14.38
N LYS A 5 15.22 82.46 -14.28
CA LYS A 5 14.96 81.17 -13.61
C LYS A 5 14.00 80.30 -14.43
N VAL A 6 14.56 79.15 -14.79
CA VAL A 6 13.99 78.01 -15.50
C VAL A 6 12.98 77.24 -14.64
N ASP A 7 11.96 76.77 -15.35
CA ASP A 7 11.09 75.58 -15.19
C ASP A 7 11.26 74.70 -13.94
N GLN A 8 10.13 74.26 -13.38
CA GLN A 8 9.95 72.84 -13.09
C GLN A 8 8.46 72.45 -13.01
N THR A 9 8.08 71.64 -13.97
CA THR A 9 6.85 70.86 -14.07
C THR A 9 6.77 69.78 -13.00
N GLU A 10 5.69 69.77 -12.19
CA GLU A 10 5.38 68.62 -11.33
C GLU A 10 4.31 67.73 -11.99
N LYS A 11 4.77 66.70 -12.72
CA LYS A 11 3.90 65.61 -13.18
C LYS A 11 3.51 64.74 -11.99
N ALA A 12 2.24 64.76 -11.62
CA ALA A 12 1.66 63.82 -10.66
C ALA A 12 1.96 62.37 -11.10
N ALA A 13 2.74 61.66 -10.29
CA ALA A 13 3.03 60.24 -10.50
C ALA A 13 1.74 59.42 -10.39
N LYS A 14 1.30 58.82 -11.50
CA LYS A 14 0.23 57.81 -11.50
C LYS A 14 0.67 56.64 -10.62
N LYS A 15 0.07 56.48 -9.44
CA LYS A 15 0.19 55.26 -8.62
C LYS A 15 -0.17 54.05 -9.48
N GLY A 16 0.84 53.27 -9.87
CA GLY A 16 0.64 52.01 -10.58
C GLY A 16 -0.29 51.12 -9.75
N LYS A 17 -1.34 50.58 -10.37
CA LYS A 17 -2.26 49.63 -9.73
C LYS A 17 -1.43 48.48 -9.15
N LYS A 18 -1.36 48.36 -7.83
CA LYS A 18 -0.61 47.28 -7.17
C LYS A 18 -1.25 45.96 -7.61
N LYS A 19 -0.53 45.16 -8.41
CA LYS A 19 -1.00 43.83 -8.87
C LYS A 19 -0.93 42.76 -7.79
N TRP A 20 -0.42 43.10 -6.60
CA TRP A 20 -0.27 42.18 -5.46
C TRP A 20 -1.54 41.40 -5.06
N PRO A 21 -2.76 41.98 -4.96
CA PRO A 21 -3.96 41.20 -4.67
C PRO A 21 -4.31 40.20 -5.78
N ILE A 22 -3.96 40.50 -7.04
CA ILE A 22 -4.12 39.55 -8.16
C ILE A 22 -3.12 38.41 -7.99
N VAL A 23 -1.87 38.70 -7.66
CA VAL A 23 -0.84 37.68 -7.42
C VAL A 23 -1.22 36.78 -6.25
N VAL A 24 -1.67 37.34 -5.13
CA VAL A 24 -2.13 36.59 -3.95
C VAL A 24 -3.36 35.75 -4.29
N GLY A 25 -4.32 36.30 -5.02
CA GLY A 25 -5.51 35.56 -5.48
C GLY A 25 -5.14 34.38 -6.38
N VAL A 26 -4.23 34.58 -7.34
CA VAL A 26 -3.72 33.50 -8.21
C VAL A 26 -2.99 32.45 -7.38
N LEU A 27 -2.12 32.84 -6.45
CA LEU A 27 -1.40 31.89 -5.57
C LEU A 27 -2.37 31.04 -4.75
N ALA A 28 -3.40 31.65 -4.18
CA ALA A 28 -4.42 30.94 -3.40
C ALA A 28 -5.18 29.92 -4.26
N VAL A 29 -5.56 30.29 -5.49
CA VAL A 29 -6.22 29.38 -6.43
C VAL A 29 -5.30 28.22 -6.83
N VAL A 30 -4.02 28.50 -7.10
CA VAL A 30 -3.03 27.46 -7.44
C VAL A 30 -2.85 26.48 -6.30
N ILE A 31 -2.72 26.96 -5.05
CA ILE A 31 -2.60 26.10 -3.87
C ILE A 31 -3.85 25.25 -3.67
N ALA A 32 -5.04 25.84 -3.80
CA ALA A 32 -6.30 25.10 -3.67
C ALA A 32 -6.43 24.01 -4.74
N ALA A 33 -6.11 24.33 -6.00
CA ALA A 33 -6.14 23.37 -7.10
C ALA A 33 -5.09 22.25 -6.91
N ALA A 34 -3.87 22.60 -6.49
CA ALA A 34 -2.82 21.63 -6.20
C ALA A 34 -3.20 20.72 -5.01
N GLY A 35 -3.77 21.28 -3.94
CA GLY A 35 -4.23 20.51 -2.78
C GLY A 35 -5.35 19.54 -3.13
N ALA A 36 -6.33 19.96 -3.94
CA ALA A 36 -7.40 19.08 -4.42
C ALA A 36 -6.85 17.99 -5.36
N GLY A 37 -5.94 18.34 -6.27
CA GLY A 37 -5.29 17.36 -7.15
C GLY A 37 -4.45 16.35 -6.37
N PHE A 38 -3.69 16.81 -5.37
CA PHE A 38 -2.91 15.94 -4.49
C PHE A 38 -3.81 15.01 -3.67
N TRP A 39 -4.93 15.51 -3.14
CA TRP A 39 -5.90 14.71 -2.41
C TRP A 39 -6.62 13.67 -3.26
N VAL A 40 -6.71 13.85 -4.58
CA VAL A 40 -7.21 12.77 -5.45
C VAL A 40 -6.09 11.78 -5.78
N TRP A 41 -4.87 12.28 -5.98
CA TRP A 41 -3.74 11.48 -6.42
C TRP A 41 -3.15 10.60 -5.33
N HIS A 42 -3.12 11.04 -4.06
CA HIS A 42 -2.45 10.31 -2.97
C HIS A 42 -3.02 8.91 -2.68
N GLY A 43 -4.29 8.65 -3.04
CA GLY A 43 -4.92 7.34 -2.93
C GLY A 43 -4.70 6.43 -4.15
N THR A 44 -3.95 6.88 -5.16
CA THR A 44 -3.76 6.11 -6.40
C THR A 44 -2.51 5.23 -6.36
N PRO A 45 -2.49 4.10 -7.09
CA PRO A 45 -1.30 3.25 -7.20
C PRO A 45 -0.03 4.00 -7.66
N GLY A 46 -0.19 5.01 -8.52
CA GLY A 46 0.94 5.83 -8.99
C GLY A 46 1.58 6.70 -7.91
N PHE A 47 0.83 7.12 -6.88
CA PHE A 47 1.42 7.77 -5.71
C PHE A 47 2.19 6.76 -4.85
N CYS A 48 1.66 5.54 -4.74
CA CYS A 48 2.29 4.48 -3.96
C CYS A 48 3.63 4.03 -4.56
N SER A 49 3.74 3.96 -5.89
CA SER A 49 5.03 3.71 -6.54
C SER A 49 5.99 4.91 -6.43
N ALA A 50 5.48 6.13 -6.64
CA ALA A 50 6.34 7.31 -6.79
C ALA A 50 6.73 8.03 -5.48
N ILE A 51 5.90 7.98 -4.43
CA ILE A 51 6.06 8.87 -3.25
C ILE A 51 5.86 8.17 -1.90
N CYS A 52 5.02 7.14 -1.79
CA CYS A 52 4.78 6.51 -0.47
C CYS A 52 6.09 6.10 0.21
N HIS A 53 6.99 5.46 -0.54
CA HIS A 53 8.38 5.19 -0.15
C HIS A 53 9.10 4.40 -1.26
N THR A 54 9.25 4.98 -2.47
CA THR A 54 9.96 4.34 -3.61
C THR A 54 11.20 3.64 -3.10
N PRO A 55 11.25 2.30 -3.14
CA PRO A 55 10.80 1.43 -4.24
C PRO A 55 9.68 0.42 -3.86
N MET A 56 8.41 0.78 -4.08
CA MET A 56 7.26 -0.13 -3.90
C MET A 56 6.84 -0.88 -5.17
N ASP A 57 7.55 -0.72 -6.28
CA ASP A 57 7.09 -1.14 -7.61
C ASP A 57 6.68 -2.62 -7.64
N ALA A 58 7.49 -3.50 -7.02
CA ALA A 58 7.19 -4.93 -6.92
C ALA A 58 5.84 -5.25 -6.23
N TYR A 59 5.38 -4.40 -5.31
CA TYR A 59 4.10 -4.57 -4.60
C TYR A 59 2.96 -3.92 -5.36
N VAL A 60 3.19 -2.74 -5.94
CA VAL A 60 2.17 -2.03 -6.75
C VAL A 60 1.81 -2.85 -7.99
N GLU A 61 2.79 -3.45 -8.65
CA GLU A 61 2.58 -4.32 -9.81
C GLU A 61 1.68 -5.51 -9.47
N THR A 62 1.84 -6.13 -8.28
CA THR A 62 0.97 -7.24 -7.86
C THR A 62 -0.51 -6.84 -7.75
N TYR A 63 -0.79 -5.59 -7.37
CA TYR A 63 -2.15 -5.06 -7.26
C TYR A 63 -2.73 -4.69 -8.64
N VAL A 64 -1.96 -3.92 -9.42
CA VAL A 64 -2.43 -3.34 -10.69
C VAL A 64 -2.52 -4.40 -11.78
N ASP A 65 -1.44 -5.15 -11.98
CA ASP A 65 -1.27 -6.09 -13.08
C ASP A 65 -1.47 -7.53 -12.61
N GLY A 66 -0.77 -7.92 -11.54
CA GLY A 66 -0.90 -9.23 -10.92
C GLY A 66 -0.30 -10.38 -11.71
N THR A 67 0.37 -10.14 -12.84
CA THR A 67 1.05 -11.22 -13.60
C THR A 67 2.31 -11.72 -12.91
N HIS A 68 2.79 -11.02 -11.88
CA HIS A 68 3.94 -11.44 -11.07
C HIS A 68 3.64 -11.23 -9.59
N ASP A 69 4.24 -12.06 -8.74
CA ASP A 69 4.29 -11.80 -7.30
C ASP A 69 5.39 -10.76 -6.94
N LYS A 70 5.45 -10.34 -5.67
CA LYS A 70 6.44 -9.38 -5.18
C LYS A 70 7.89 -9.85 -5.31
N TYR A 71 8.13 -11.14 -5.54
CA TYR A 71 9.47 -11.69 -5.77
C TYR A 71 9.84 -11.72 -7.26
N GLY A 72 8.89 -11.38 -8.13
CA GLY A 72 9.02 -11.39 -9.58
C GLY A 72 8.82 -12.78 -10.19
N ASN A 73 8.10 -13.67 -9.52
CA ASN A 73 7.69 -14.94 -10.12
C ASN A 73 6.46 -14.72 -11.00
N GLU A 74 6.51 -15.18 -12.24
CA GLU A 74 5.40 -15.09 -13.20
C GLU A 74 4.22 -15.98 -12.75
N LEU A 75 3.01 -15.43 -12.83
CA LEU A 75 1.73 -16.04 -12.47
C LEU A 75 0.89 -16.18 -13.74
N THR A 76 1.01 -17.33 -14.38
CA THR A 76 0.41 -17.57 -15.70
C THR A 76 -1.06 -17.96 -15.65
N ASP A 77 -1.59 -18.28 -14.48
CA ASP A 77 -2.96 -18.74 -14.29
C ASP A 77 -3.76 -17.82 -13.36
N GLU A 78 -5.05 -17.63 -13.66
CA GLU A 78 -5.92 -16.72 -12.91
C GLU A 78 -6.08 -17.16 -11.44
N SER A 79 -6.09 -18.47 -11.15
CA SER A 79 -6.18 -18.96 -9.77
C SER A 79 -4.95 -18.54 -8.95
N ALA A 80 -3.75 -18.60 -9.54
CA ALA A 80 -2.51 -18.17 -8.90
C ALA A 80 -2.47 -16.65 -8.66
N GLN A 81 -3.01 -15.86 -9.59
CA GLN A 81 -3.16 -14.42 -9.42
C GLN A 81 -4.16 -14.10 -8.30
N ASN A 82 -5.29 -14.80 -8.26
CA ASN A 82 -6.32 -14.66 -7.23
C ASN A 82 -5.88 -15.18 -5.86
N ALA A 83 -4.84 -16.01 -5.79
CA ALA A 83 -4.22 -16.43 -4.54
C ALA A 83 -3.42 -15.31 -3.85
N MET A 84 -3.21 -14.16 -4.50
CA MET A 84 -2.65 -12.96 -3.87
C MET A 84 -3.77 -12.05 -3.35
N MET A 85 -3.80 -11.80 -2.04
CA MET A 85 -4.91 -11.07 -1.42
C MET A 85 -5.03 -9.63 -1.90
N ALA A 86 -3.91 -8.94 -2.14
CA ALA A 86 -3.93 -7.56 -2.64
C ALA A 86 -4.51 -7.50 -4.05
N ARG A 87 -4.14 -8.45 -4.93
CA ARG A 87 -4.70 -8.56 -6.27
C ARG A 87 -6.20 -8.82 -6.22
N MET A 88 -6.63 -9.79 -5.44
CA MET A 88 -8.04 -10.17 -5.34
C MET A 88 -8.91 -9.00 -4.83
N HIS A 89 -8.51 -8.34 -3.75
CA HIS A 89 -9.26 -7.17 -3.26
C HIS A 89 -9.29 -6.00 -4.26
N GLY A 90 -8.17 -5.77 -4.97
CA GLY A 90 -8.11 -4.76 -6.03
C GLY A 90 -9.00 -5.09 -7.23
N GLN A 91 -8.99 -6.35 -7.67
CA GLN A 91 -9.79 -6.84 -8.81
C GLN A 91 -11.29 -6.81 -8.51
N MET A 92 -11.70 -7.11 -7.27
CA MET A 92 -13.10 -6.98 -6.85
C MET A 92 -13.56 -5.53 -6.65
N GLY A 93 -12.62 -4.57 -6.65
CA GLY A 93 -12.90 -3.17 -6.33
C GLY A 93 -13.39 -2.98 -4.89
N THR A 94 -13.02 -3.90 -3.98
CA THR A 94 -13.46 -3.88 -2.57
C THR A 94 -12.49 -3.15 -1.66
N ALA A 95 -11.22 -3.04 -2.04
CA ALA A 95 -10.21 -2.29 -1.30
C ALA A 95 -9.18 -1.68 -2.25
N ASP A 96 -8.74 -0.46 -1.94
CA ASP A 96 -7.57 0.17 -2.56
C ASP A 96 -6.33 0.02 -1.67
N CYS A 97 -5.20 0.62 -2.07
CA CYS A 97 -3.96 0.54 -1.32
C CYS A 97 -4.13 1.05 0.13
N LEU A 98 -4.88 2.14 0.32
CA LEU A 98 -5.04 2.79 1.63
C LEU A 98 -6.10 2.14 2.50
N ALA A 99 -7.00 1.33 1.93
CA ALA A 99 -7.92 0.50 2.70
C ALA A 99 -7.19 -0.57 3.52
N CYS A 100 -6.09 -1.13 3.00
CA CYS A 100 -5.24 -2.08 3.72
C CYS A 100 -4.07 -1.39 4.43
N HIS A 101 -3.37 -0.48 3.76
CA HIS A 101 -2.25 0.29 4.31
C HIS A 101 -2.72 1.62 4.87
N VAL A 102 -3.57 1.58 5.91
CA VAL A 102 -4.14 2.78 6.53
C VAL A 102 -3.06 3.48 7.36
N PRO A 103 -2.51 4.63 6.90
CA PRO A 103 -1.35 5.21 7.55
C PRO A 103 -1.79 6.34 8.49
N THR A 104 -1.25 6.36 9.70
CA THR A 104 -1.40 7.54 10.57
C THR A 104 -0.59 8.72 10.03
N LEU A 105 -0.94 9.94 10.42
CA LEU A 105 -0.18 11.12 10.00
C LEU A 105 1.30 11.04 10.42
N SER A 106 1.56 10.51 11.61
CA SER A 106 2.92 10.29 12.11
C SER A 106 3.70 9.27 11.26
N GLU A 107 3.05 8.21 10.80
CA GLU A 107 3.68 7.23 9.91
C GLU A 107 3.98 7.85 8.55
N GLN A 108 3.05 8.60 7.95
CA GLN A 108 3.29 9.26 6.66
C GLN A 108 4.45 10.26 6.70
N ILE A 109 4.57 11.03 7.79
CA ILE A 109 5.70 11.94 7.99
C ILE A 109 7.01 11.16 8.12
N THR A 110 6.99 10.07 8.88
CA THR A 110 8.17 9.22 9.12
C THR A 110 8.61 8.53 7.84
N GLU A 111 7.69 7.91 7.10
CA GLU A 111 7.92 7.27 5.81
C GLU A 111 8.45 8.27 4.77
N GLY A 112 7.89 9.48 4.71
CA GLY A 112 8.40 10.56 3.86
C GLY A 112 9.83 10.98 4.22
N MET A 113 10.17 11.07 5.51
CA MET A 113 11.55 11.33 5.95
C MET A 113 12.49 10.18 5.58
N HIS A 114 12.06 8.93 5.80
CA HIS A 114 12.83 7.74 5.41
C HIS A 114 13.10 7.72 3.90
N TRP A 115 12.12 8.08 3.08
CA TRP A 115 12.29 8.19 1.63
C TRP A 115 13.32 9.26 1.23
N VAL A 116 13.17 10.50 1.72
CA VAL A 116 14.11 11.60 1.40
C VAL A 116 15.54 11.29 1.87
N THR A 117 15.68 10.59 2.99
CA THR A 117 16.98 10.24 3.57
C THR A 117 17.55 8.91 3.06
N GLY A 118 16.79 8.12 2.31
CA GLY A 118 17.16 6.77 1.88
C GLY A 118 17.21 5.75 3.02
N ASN A 119 16.57 6.03 4.16
CA ASN A 119 16.60 5.20 5.36
C ASN A 119 15.43 4.20 5.39
N TYR A 120 15.32 3.34 4.38
CA TYR A 120 14.34 2.25 4.30
C TYR A 120 15.05 0.90 4.21
N GLU A 121 14.45 -0.14 4.76
CA GLU A 121 15.04 -1.49 4.77
C GLU A 121 14.80 -2.21 3.45
N VAL A 122 15.88 -2.38 2.69
CA VAL A 122 15.92 -3.16 1.45
C VAL A 122 16.39 -4.56 1.77
N LEU A 123 15.55 -5.55 1.50
CA LEU A 123 15.91 -6.96 1.68
C LEU A 123 16.67 -7.53 0.49
N GLY A 124 16.49 -6.97 -0.71
CA GLY A 124 17.20 -7.38 -1.91
C GLY A 124 16.50 -6.94 -3.19
N THR A 125 16.66 -7.71 -4.26
CA THR A 125 16.06 -7.42 -5.57
C THR A 125 15.25 -8.60 -6.09
N THR A 126 14.16 -8.32 -6.81
CA THR A 126 13.38 -9.34 -7.52
C THR A 126 14.16 -9.89 -8.71
N SER A 127 13.67 -11.00 -9.28
CA SER A 127 14.11 -11.50 -10.58
C SER A 127 13.99 -10.47 -11.73
N MET A 128 13.12 -9.47 -11.56
CA MET A 128 12.84 -8.41 -12.54
C MET A 128 13.68 -7.15 -12.31
N GLY A 129 14.53 -7.12 -11.27
CA GLY A 129 15.35 -5.96 -10.94
C GLY A 129 14.65 -4.89 -10.09
N ASN A 130 13.41 -5.14 -9.65
CA ASN A 130 12.71 -4.28 -8.70
C ASN A 130 13.27 -4.50 -7.30
N THR A 131 13.24 -3.48 -6.45
CA THR A 131 13.69 -3.62 -5.06
C THR A 131 12.61 -4.31 -4.22
N ILE A 132 13.02 -5.22 -3.33
CA ILE A 132 12.16 -5.83 -2.32
C ILE A 132 12.42 -5.16 -0.98
N LEU A 133 11.34 -4.72 -0.34
CA LEU A 133 11.38 -4.12 0.99
C LEU A 133 11.03 -5.15 2.06
N ASP A 134 11.40 -4.85 3.31
CA ASP A 134 10.87 -5.63 4.41
C ASP A 134 9.35 -5.47 4.49
N SER A 135 8.66 -6.60 4.65
CA SER A 135 7.20 -6.63 4.66
C SER A 135 6.72 -6.52 6.10
N LYS A 136 5.98 -5.45 6.41
CA LYS A 136 5.34 -5.29 7.72
C LYS A 136 4.42 -6.48 8.01
N THR A 137 4.51 -7.02 9.21
CA THR A 137 3.54 -7.98 9.78
C THR A 137 2.18 -7.33 9.96
N LEU A 138 1.11 -8.14 10.10
CA LEU A 138 -0.23 -7.60 10.34
C LEU A 138 -0.30 -6.77 11.63
N THR A 139 0.37 -7.23 12.70
CA THR A 139 0.51 -6.48 13.94
C THR A 139 1.17 -5.11 13.70
N GLN A 140 2.23 -5.04 12.89
CA GLN A 140 2.86 -3.75 12.57
C GLN A 140 1.94 -2.82 11.76
N LEU A 141 1.08 -3.37 10.89
CA LEU A 141 0.14 -2.61 10.06
C LEU A 141 -1.08 -2.07 10.84
N THR A 142 -1.36 -2.61 12.02
CA THR A 142 -2.46 -2.16 12.87
C THR A 142 -2.00 -1.45 14.14
N ALA A 143 -0.75 -1.65 14.56
CA ALA A 143 -0.19 -1.10 15.79
C ALA A 143 -0.36 0.41 15.95
N ALA A 144 -0.12 1.20 14.90
CA ALA A 144 -0.25 2.66 14.96
C ALA A 144 -1.69 3.14 15.19
N ARG A 145 -2.68 2.30 14.89
CA ARG A 145 -4.10 2.53 15.14
C ARG A 145 -4.57 1.86 16.44
N GLY A 146 -3.68 1.22 17.18
CA GLY A 146 -3.98 0.48 18.41
C GLY A 146 -4.72 -0.84 18.18
N GLY A 147 -4.68 -1.38 16.96
CA GLY A 147 -5.34 -2.64 16.60
C GLY A 147 -4.45 -3.87 16.78
N THR A 148 -5.10 -5.02 16.72
CA THR A 148 -4.55 -6.38 16.70
C THR A 148 -4.25 -6.82 15.26
N ALA A 149 -3.56 -7.96 15.09
CA ALA A 149 -3.35 -8.55 13.76
C ALA A 149 -4.68 -8.91 13.07
N ASP A 150 -5.65 -9.42 13.83
CA ASP A 150 -6.98 -9.81 13.33
C ASP A 150 -7.74 -8.64 12.75
N GLU A 151 -7.75 -7.51 13.45
CA GLU A 151 -8.49 -6.30 13.05
C GLU A 151 -8.02 -5.74 11.69
N PHE A 152 -6.87 -6.18 11.19
CA PHE A 152 -6.45 -5.92 9.81
C PHE A 152 -7.47 -6.46 8.79
N CYS A 153 -8.01 -7.66 9.03
CA CYS A 153 -9.00 -8.31 8.16
C CYS A 153 -10.41 -8.28 8.78
N LEU A 154 -10.50 -8.68 10.04
CA LEU A 154 -11.73 -8.90 10.81
C LEU A 154 -12.16 -7.61 11.50
N ASN A 155 -12.90 -6.77 10.77
CA ASN A 155 -13.45 -5.52 11.28
C ASN A 155 -14.80 -5.21 10.62
N GLU A 156 -15.53 -4.24 11.17
CA GLU A 156 -16.87 -3.86 10.72
C GLU A 156 -16.95 -3.40 9.25
N SER A 157 -15.83 -2.91 8.69
CA SER A 157 -15.78 -2.37 7.32
C SER A 157 -15.42 -3.42 6.26
N CYS A 158 -14.79 -4.53 6.65
CA CYS A 158 -14.28 -5.55 5.74
C CYS A 158 -14.92 -6.92 6.01
N HIS A 159 -14.27 -7.76 6.83
CA HIS A 159 -14.82 -9.05 7.25
C HIS A 159 -15.43 -8.92 8.65
N ASN A 160 -16.69 -8.47 8.72
CA ASN A 160 -17.41 -8.32 9.98
C ASN A 160 -17.85 -9.68 10.54
N MET A 161 -16.88 -10.44 11.02
CA MET A 161 -17.03 -11.80 11.52
C MET A 161 -15.92 -12.13 12.52
N THR A 162 -16.15 -13.16 13.30
CA THR A 162 -15.21 -13.68 14.28
C THR A 162 -14.42 -14.86 13.73
N ARG A 163 -13.37 -15.30 14.46
CA ARG A 163 -12.69 -16.57 14.15
C ARG A 163 -13.63 -17.78 14.22
N ASP A 164 -14.60 -17.79 15.14
CA ASP A 164 -15.58 -18.88 15.24
C ASP A 164 -16.50 -18.94 14.02
N ASP A 165 -16.86 -17.78 13.46
CA ASP A 165 -17.61 -17.71 12.21
C ASP A 165 -16.79 -18.27 11.03
N LEU A 166 -15.48 -18.00 10.98
CA LEU A 166 -14.59 -18.58 9.95
C LEU A 166 -14.47 -20.10 10.09
N ILE A 167 -14.33 -20.61 11.31
CA ILE A 167 -14.32 -22.05 11.61
C ILE A 167 -15.62 -22.68 11.07
N THR A 168 -16.75 -22.05 11.36
CA THR A 168 -18.06 -22.50 10.90
C THR A 168 -18.19 -22.44 9.37
N ALA A 169 -17.73 -21.36 8.75
CA ALA A 169 -17.77 -21.18 7.29
C ALA A 169 -16.91 -22.18 6.53
N THR A 170 -15.91 -22.78 7.18
CA THR A 170 -14.99 -23.76 6.60
C THR A 170 -15.16 -25.15 7.22
N ALA A 171 -16.32 -25.43 7.80
CA ALA A 171 -16.60 -26.68 8.49
C ALA A 171 -16.54 -27.91 7.55
N ASP A 172 -16.73 -27.72 6.24
CA ASP A 172 -16.57 -28.75 5.22
C ASP A 172 -15.13 -29.27 5.08
N LEU A 173 -14.13 -28.47 5.46
CA LEU A 173 -12.73 -28.89 5.50
C LEU A 173 -12.37 -29.72 6.74
N SER A 174 -13.30 -29.88 7.69
CA SER A 174 -13.03 -30.54 8.98
C SER A 174 -12.66 -32.02 8.85
N ASP A 175 -13.16 -32.70 7.81
CA ASP A 175 -12.88 -34.12 7.56
C ASP A 175 -11.41 -34.39 7.17
N VAL A 176 -10.71 -33.36 6.69
CA VAL A 176 -9.27 -33.43 6.37
C VAL A 176 -8.50 -32.59 7.39
N ARG A 177 -8.64 -31.26 7.29
CA ARG A 177 -7.99 -30.28 8.16
C ARG A 177 -8.58 -28.90 7.91
N ASN A 178 -9.41 -28.42 8.83
CA ASN A 178 -9.86 -27.04 8.80
C ASN A 178 -8.71 -26.11 9.27
N PRO A 179 -8.17 -25.22 8.41
CA PRO A 179 -7.04 -24.34 8.74
C PRO A 179 -7.39 -23.20 9.70
N HIS A 180 -8.68 -22.92 9.91
CA HIS A 180 -9.15 -21.87 10.81
C HIS A 180 -9.39 -22.36 12.24
N VAL A 181 -9.43 -23.67 12.46
CA VAL A 181 -9.48 -24.23 13.81
C VAL A 181 -8.07 -24.18 14.42
N PRO A 182 -7.85 -23.58 15.59
CA PRO A 182 -6.51 -23.38 16.16
C PRO A 182 -5.97 -24.64 16.85
N GLN A 183 -5.70 -25.72 16.10
CA GLN A 183 -5.22 -26.99 16.71
C GLN A 183 -3.83 -26.87 17.37
N HIS A 184 -3.05 -25.86 16.98
CA HIS A 184 -1.69 -25.59 17.48
C HIS A 184 -1.54 -24.16 18.03
N GLY A 185 -2.65 -23.54 18.41
CA GLY A 185 -2.72 -22.11 18.71
C GLY A 185 -3.18 -21.28 17.52
N GLU A 186 -3.45 -20.00 17.78
CA GLU A 186 -3.87 -19.06 16.75
C GLU A 186 -2.68 -18.58 15.93
N ASN A 187 -2.85 -18.53 14.62
CA ASN A 187 -1.89 -17.96 13.69
C ASN A 187 -2.46 -16.67 13.11
N ASP A 188 -1.59 -15.66 12.92
CA ASP A 188 -1.94 -14.46 12.17
C ASP A 188 -2.37 -14.85 10.74
N CYS A 189 -3.38 -14.19 10.20
CA CYS A 189 -3.92 -14.46 8.86
C CYS A 189 -2.82 -14.44 7.79
N GLY A 190 -1.88 -13.50 7.93
CA GLY A 190 -0.74 -13.28 7.02
C GLY A 190 0.28 -14.42 6.97
N VAL A 191 0.21 -15.39 7.91
CA VAL A 191 1.01 -16.62 7.85
C VAL A 191 0.64 -17.44 6.62
N CYS A 192 -0.65 -17.51 6.29
CA CYS A 192 -1.17 -18.25 5.14
C CYS A 192 -1.57 -17.32 3.99
N HIS A 193 -2.40 -16.32 4.28
CA HIS A 193 -2.96 -15.38 3.31
C HIS A 193 -1.94 -14.27 2.98
N LYS A 194 -1.25 -14.40 1.84
CA LYS A 194 -0.22 -13.46 1.43
C LYS A 194 -0.83 -12.30 0.63
N GLY A 195 -0.46 -11.07 1.01
CA GLY A 195 -0.92 -9.85 0.34
C GLY A 195 -0.42 -9.77 -1.10
N HIS A 196 0.90 -9.70 -1.26
CA HIS A 196 1.58 -9.42 -2.53
C HIS A 196 2.34 -10.64 -3.08
N ALA A 197 1.96 -11.85 -2.69
CA ALA A 197 2.51 -13.08 -3.23
C ALA A 197 1.46 -14.18 -3.19
N GLN A 198 1.67 -15.28 -3.92
CA GLN A 198 0.76 -16.43 -3.84
C GLN A 198 0.63 -16.88 -2.38
N SER A 199 -0.61 -17.10 -1.94
CA SER A 199 -0.87 -17.58 -0.60
C SER A 199 -0.36 -19.00 -0.40
N VAL A 200 0.00 -19.32 0.84
CA VAL A 200 0.68 -20.56 1.20
C VAL A 200 -0.13 -21.27 2.26
N ASN A 201 -0.47 -22.55 2.04
CA ASN A 201 -1.07 -23.32 3.13
C ASN A 201 0.04 -23.75 4.11
N TYR A 202 0.17 -23.01 5.21
CA TYR A 202 1.19 -23.27 6.24
C TYR A 202 1.14 -24.68 6.82
N CYS A 203 -0.05 -25.31 6.90
CA CYS A 203 -0.20 -26.67 7.44
C CYS A 203 0.64 -27.68 6.65
N SER A 204 0.82 -27.46 5.35
CA SER A 204 1.63 -28.33 4.47
C SER A 204 3.12 -28.35 4.81
N THR A 205 3.58 -27.49 5.72
CA THR A 205 4.93 -27.59 6.31
C THR A 205 5.15 -28.94 7.00
N CYS A 206 4.10 -29.50 7.61
CA CYS A 206 4.17 -30.75 8.37
C CYS A 206 3.15 -31.80 7.89
N HIS A 207 2.07 -31.39 7.25
CA HIS A 207 0.93 -32.23 6.89
C HIS A 207 0.82 -32.39 5.39
N ASN A 208 1.26 -33.55 4.86
CA ASN A 208 1.18 -33.86 3.43
C ASN A 208 -0.28 -34.03 2.94
N ASP A 209 -1.22 -34.24 3.85
CA ASP A 209 -2.66 -34.31 3.63
C ASP A 209 -3.35 -32.95 3.68
N ALA A 210 -2.62 -31.86 3.97
CA ALA A 210 -3.22 -30.53 4.04
C ALA A 210 -3.84 -30.15 2.68
N PRO A 211 -5.13 -29.76 2.63
CA PRO A 211 -5.77 -29.38 1.38
C PRO A 211 -5.18 -28.07 0.86
N ILE A 212 -4.61 -28.07 -0.33
CA ILE A 212 -4.07 -26.87 -0.97
C ILE A 212 -5.16 -26.25 -1.83
N PRO A 213 -5.63 -25.02 -1.52
CA PRO A 213 -6.59 -24.34 -2.38
C PRO A 213 -6.04 -24.14 -3.80
N GLU A 214 -6.92 -24.02 -4.78
CA GLU A 214 -6.52 -23.76 -6.16
C GLU A 214 -5.69 -22.46 -6.24
N GLY A 215 -4.58 -22.50 -6.98
CA GLY A 215 -3.64 -21.39 -7.11
C GLY A 215 -2.75 -21.11 -5.89
N TRP A 216 -2.94 -21.80 -4.77
CA TRP A 216 -2.09 -21.66 -3.60
C TRP A 216 -0.88 -22.60 -3.67
N LEU A 217 0.15 -22.26 -2.89
CA LEU A 217 1.36 -23.06 -2.77
C LEU A 217 1.34 -23.92 -1.51
N THR A 218 2.01 -25.08 -1.59
CA THR A 218 2.55 -25.73 -0.41
C THR A 218 3.70 -24.91 0.19
N ALA A 219 4.01 -25.15 1.46
CA ALA A 219 5.15 -24.52 2.13
C ALA A 219 6.48 -24.89 1.46
N ALA A 220 6.59 -26.11 0.92
CA ALA A 220 7.79 -26.57 0.22
C ALA A 220 7.99 -25.84 -1.13
N GLU A 221 6.92 -25.63 -1.91
CA GLU A 221 6.97 -24.86 -3.15
C GLU A 221 7.29 -23.39 -2.87
N ALA A 222 6.62 -22.79 -1.86
CA ALA A 222 6.88 -21.41 -1.46
C ALA A 222 8.35 -21.21 -1.06
N ALA A 223 8.95 -22.14 -0.31
CA ALA A 223 10.36 -22.06 0.08
C ALA A 223 11.34 -22.08 -1.11
N GLN A 224 10.92 -22.56 -2.28
CA GLN A 224 11.75 -22.59 -3.49
C GLN A 224 11.63 -21.33 -4.33
N ILE A 225 10.45 -20.71 -4.38
CA ILE A 225 10.17 -19.62 -5.33
C ILE A 225 9.96 -18.27 -4.66
N GLN A 226 9.47 -18.22 -3.41
CA GLN A 226 9.22 -16.98 -2.67
C GLN A 226 10.48 -16.52 -1.92
N VAL A 227 11.59 -16.44 -2.65
CA VAL A 227 12.92 -16.14 -2.12
C VAL A 227 13.41 -14.80 -2.65
N ILE A 228 14.11 -14.07 -1.80
CA ILE A 228 14.82 -12.85 -2.19
C ILE A 228 16.12 -13.28 -2.86
N LYS A 229 16.43 -12.69 -4.03
CA LYS A 229 17.67 -12.94 -4.77
C LYS A 229 18.75 -11.94 -4.43
#